data_AF-A0A0W0FI30-F1
#
_entry.id   AF-A0A0W0FI30-F1
#
_cell.length_a   1.000
_cell.length_b   1.000
_cell.length_c   1.000
_cell.angle_alpha   90.00
_cell.angle_beta   90.00
_cell.angle_gamma   90.00
#
_symmetry.space_group_name_H-M   'P 1'
#
loop_
_entity.id
_entity.type
_entity.pdbx_description
1 polymer ?
#
loop_
_entity_poly.entity_id
_entity_poly.type
_entity_poly.pdbx_seq_one_letter_code
_entity_poly.pdbx_strand_id
1 'polypeptide(L)'
;MSYQHAQQYLYTPPLSTSSLSTPQYINLPTPQNPINNGLAINSMGNQEDIKLYSLVIDLMSPDTRESALLELSKKREQCDDLALILWHSFGIMPALLQEIVSVYPLLSPPNLTAHVSNRVCNALALLQCVASHTETRQLFLNAHIPLFLYPFLNTTSKTRPFEYLRLTSLGVIGALVKQNDSPPIIHFLLSTEIIPLCLRIMETGSELSKTVAIFIVQKILLDETGLTYICHTYERFYAVGTVLSNMVNQLVETQAVRLLKHVVRCYLRLSDNLRAREALRACLPEPLRDQTFSALLKMLVKLFSTTTTASHERHELLMFSLFLRPHINDIPDSTLTIASPVVAYWTLSLFYHFLDTRNWKWLDKYRIHESEEVTRKNRVTRWEVVKAVVFQHVLQTLLGWFWIDERYVERNHILRLHSLMKIIEPLVGGDPRVLHNSTYYLYWWGIPLAQLLFAMFIIDTWQYFLHRGMHLNPYLYRTLHSVHHRLYVPYAYGALYNHPVEGFVLDSLGAAIAEYLTGMTTRQALVLFTLSTFKTVDDHCGYRFPWDPLQMMSGNNADYHDIHHQVIGIKSNFAQPFFIHWDVLLGTRMTREELESRKRKRGKEE
;
A
#
# COMPACT_ATOMS: atom_id res chain seq x y z
N MET A 1 -6.36 -57.36 12.37
CA MET A 1 -7.78 -57.46 11.98
C MET A 1 -8.20 -56.06 11.56
N SER A 2 -8.64 -55.76 10.35
CA SER A 2 -9.16 -56.57 9.25
C SER A 2 -8.99 -55.75 7.96
N TYR A 3 -8.16 -56.27 7.05
CA TYR A 3 -8.26 -56.01 5.62
C TYR A 3 -9.50 -56.74 5.12
N GLN A 4 -10.50 -56.03 4.59
CA GLN A 4 -11.48 -56.50 3.60
C GLN A 4 -12.66 -55.52 3.55
N HIS A 5 -12.67 -54.63 2.56
CA HIS A 5 -13.87 -54.17 1.85
C HIS A 5 -13.47 -53.11 0.81
N ALA A 6 -13.07 -53.56 -0.39
CA ALA A 6 -13.16 -52.82 -1.65
C ALA A 6 -12.60 -53.69 -2.80
N GLN A 7 -13.25 -54.83 -3.07
CA GLN A 7 -13.10 -55.55 -4.34
C GLN A 7 -14.48 -55.99 -4.79
N GLN A 8 -15.12 -55.19 -5.63
CA GLN A 8 -16.20 -55.60 -6.52
C GLN A 8 -16.31 -54.54 -7.63
N TYR A 9 -16.55 -55.00 -8.86
CA TYR A 9 -16.56 -54.27 -10.15
C TYR A 9 -15.26 -54.28 -10.96
N LEU A 10 -14.81 -55.48 -11.32
CA LEU A 10 -14.06 -55.73 -12.55
C LEU A 10 -14.45 -57.13 -13.02
N TYR A 11 -15.31 -57.23 -14.04
CA TYR A 11 -15.34 -58.31 -15.05
C TYR A 11 -16.49 -58.09 -16.04
N THR A 12 -16.15 -57.74 -17.28
CA THR A 12 -16.92 -58.06 -18.50
C THR A 12 -15.95 -58.28 -19.68
N PRO A 13 -16.28 -59.15 -20.67
CA PRO A 13 -15.33 -59.90 -21.51
C PRO A 13 -15.04 -59.25 -22.89
N PRO A 14 -14.08 -59.77 -23.71
CA PRO A 14 -13.65 -59.11 -24.93
C PRO A 14 -14.60 -59.36 -26.11
N LEU A 15 -14.86 -58.32 -26.91
CA LEU A 15 -15.60 -58.41 -28.17
C LEU A 15 -14.67 -58.36 -29.38
N SER A 16 -15.07 -59.14 -30.37
CA SER A 16 -14.38 -59.65 -31.55
C SER A 16 -14.12 -58.66 -32.69
N THR A 17 -13.16 -59.03 -33.52
CA THR A 17 -12.77 -58.46 -34.81
C THR A 17 -13.89 -58.44 -35.86
N SER A 18 -14.08 -57.30 -36.54
CA SER A 18 -14.64 -57.27 -37.91
C SER A 18 -14.23 -56.01 -38.68
N SER A 19 -13.47 -56.24 -39.74
CA SER A 19 -13.37 -55.53 -41.03
C SER A 19 -14.04 -54.16 -41.21
N LEU A 20 -13.25 -53.16 -41.64
CA LEU A 20 -13.72 -52.13 -42.57
C LEU A 20 -12.60 -51.68 -43.52
N SER A 21 -13.04 -51.49 -44.76
CA SER A 21 -12.34 -51.46 -46.05
C SER A 21 -11.81 -50.09 -46.47
N THR A 22 -10.76 -50.11 -47.29
CA THR A 22 -10.20 -48.99 -48.08
C THR A 22 -11.18 -48.46 -49.14
N PRO A 23 -11.07 -47.17 -49.52
CA PRO A 23 -11.02 -46.78 -50.94
C PRO A 23 -9.99 -45.66 -51.21
N GLN A 24 -9.02 -45.88 -52.10
CA GLN A 24 -8.99 -45.52 -53.54
C GLN A 24 -8.54 -44.08 -53.86
N TYR A 25 -7.38 -44.02 -54.52
CA TYR A 25 -6.74 -42.87 -55.17
C TYR A 25 -7.54 -42.40 -56.40
N ILE A 26 -7.71 -41.08 -56.55
CA ILE A 26 -8.05 -40.43 -57.83
C ILE A 26 -6.99 -39.36 -58.11
N ASN A 27 -6.53 -39.33 -59.35
CA ASN A 27 -5.36 -38.60 -59.85
C ASN A 27 -5.76 -37.37 -60.71
N LEU A 28 -4.88 -36.35 -60.69
CA LEU A 28 -4.61 -35.29 -61.71
C LEU A 28 -5.51 -34.02 -61.76
N PRO A 29 -5.04 -32.85 -62.29
CA PRO A 29 -3.71 -32.52 -62.87
C PRO A 29 -3.03 -31.22 -62.38
N THR A 30 -1.71 -31.12 -62.53
CA THR A 30 -0.90 -29.88 -62.49
C THR A 30 -1.10 -29.00 -63.73
N PRO A 31 -0.97 -27.66 -63.58
CA PRO A 31 -0.19 -26.90 -64.57
C PRO A 31 0.75 -25.83 -63.97
N GLN A 32 2.00 -25.92 -64.41
CA GLN A 32 2.95 -24.85 -64.77
C GLN A 32 2.96 -23.49 -64.02
N ASN A 33 4.09 -23.23 -63.36
CA ASN A 33 4.62 -21.90 -63.03
C ASN A 33 4.89 -21.09 -64.33
N PRO A 34 4.75 -19.75 -64.32
CA PRO A 34 5.84 -18.92 -63.81
C PRO A 34 5.42 -17.60 -63.14
N ILE A 35 6.20 -17.14 -62.15
CA ILE A 35 6.93 -15.85 -62.16
C ILE A 35 7.52 -15.62 -60.75
N ASN A 36 8.85 -15.54 -60.74
CA ASN A 36 9.72 -15.07 -59.67
C ASN A 36 9.31 -13.67 -59.17
N ASN A 37 9.22 -13.50 -57.86
CA ASN A 37 10.05 -12.57 -57.07
C ASN A 37 9.50 -12.47 -55.64
N GLY A 38 10.16 -13.13 -54.67
CA GLY A 38 9.84 -12.91 -53.24
C GLY A 38 10.38 -13.92 -52.20
N LEU A 39 10.95 -15.06 -52.60
CA LEU A 39 11.16 -16.20 -51.68
C LEU A 39 12.54 -16.31 -51.00
N ALA A 40 13.28 -15.22 -50.82
CA ALA A 40 14.59 -15.27 -50.13
C ALA A 40 14.52 -14.99 -48.62
N ILE A 41 13.36 -14.68 -48.04
CA ILE A 41 13.24 -14.30 -46.61
C ILE A 41 12.60 -15.41 -45.75
N ASN A 42 12.00 -16.46 -46.35
CA ASN A 42 11.23 -17.50 -45.62
C ASN A 42 11.91 -18.89 -45.50
N SER A 43 13.18 -19.06 -45.91
CA SER A 43 13.83 -20.37 -45.87
C SER A 43 14.48 -20.73 -44.52
N MET A 44 14.88 -19.74 -43.71
CA MET A 44 15.57 -19.98 -42.43
C MET A 44 14.60 -20.36 -41.29
N GLY A 45 13.45 -19.70 -41.16
CA GLY A 45 12.45 -20.04 -40.13
C GLY A 45 11.88 -21.45 -40.29
N ASN A 46 11.62 -21.86 -41.53
CA ASN A 46 11.09 -23.19 -41.85
C ASN A 46 12.08 -24.34 -41.50
N GLN A 47 13.39 -24.07 -41.52
CA GLN A 47 14.41 -25.09 -41.22
C GLN A 47 14.64 -25.27 -39.72
N GLU A 48 14.41 -24.23 -38.91
CA GLU A 48 14.46 -24.30 -37.45
C GLU A 48 13.25 -25.01 -36.87
N ASP A 49 12.06 -24.76 -37.42
CA ASP A 49 10.82 -25.44 -37.04
C ASP A 49 10.89 -26.95 -37.31
N ILE A 50 11.38 -27.36 -38.49
CA ILE A 50 11.58 -28.78 -38.82
C ILE A 50 12.50 -29.48 -37.81
N LYS A 51 13.60 -28.81 -37.42
CA LYS A 51 14.52 -29.36 -36.41
C LYS A 51 13.86 -29.42 -35.03
N LEU A 52 13.02 -28.47 -34.68
CA LEU A 52 12.29 -28.46 -33.41
C LEU A 52 11.31 -29.64 -33.33
N TYR A 53 10.49 -29.84 -34.36
CA TYR A 53 9.55 -30.97 -34.41
C TYR A 53 10.27 -32.32 -34.39
N SER A 54 11.41 -32.45 -35.08
CA SER A 54 12.23 -33.66 -35.01
C SER A 54 12.69 -33.96 -33.58
N LEU A 55 13.18 -32.95 -32.85
CA LEU A 55 13.61 -33.10 -31.47
C LEU A 55 12.45 -33.48 -30.53
N VAL A 56 11.25 -32.96 -30.77
CA VAL A 56 10.06 -33.34 -30.00
C VAL A 56 9.70 -34.81 -30.26
N ILE A 57 9.76 -35.27 -31.51
CA ILE A 57 9.54 -36.69 -31.85
C ILE A 57 10.57 -37.59 -31.16
N ASP A 58 11.84 -37.15 -31.12
CA ASP A 58 12.93 -37.90 -30.48
C ASP A 58 12.72 -38.11 -28.97
N LEU A 59 11.90 -37.29 -28.29
CA LEU A 59 11.54 -37.55 -26.88
C LEU A 59 10.79 -38.86 -26.66
N MET A 60 10.09 -39.37 -27.69
CA MET A 60 9.32 -40.60 -27.59
C MET A 60 10.21 -41.85 -27.50
N SER A 61 11.37 -41.84 -28.15
CA SER A 61 12.29 -42.98 -28.18
C SER A 61 13.25 -42.94 -26.99
N PRO A 62 13.33 -44.00 -26.15
CA PRO A 62 14.26 -44.05 -25.01
C PRO A 62 15.73 -43.79 -25.38
N ASP A 63 16.14 -44.19 -26.59
CA ASP A 63 17.53 -44.09 -27.07
C ASP A 63 17.93 -42.66 -27.45
N THR A 64 17.00 -41.86 -27.97
CA THR A 64 17.25 -40.47 -28.42
C THR A 64 16.73 -39.42 -27.44
N ARG A 65 15.90 -39.82 -26.46
CA ARG A 65 15.27 -38.91 -25.50
C ARG A 65 16.27 -38.07 -24.71
N GLU A 66 17.39 -38.63 -24.29
CA GLU A 66 18.35 -37.90 -23.45
C GLU A 66 19.00 -36.72 -24.19
N SER A 67 19.43 -36.93 -25.43
CA SER A 67 19.96 -35.84 -26.27
C SER A 67 18.88 -34.83 -26.63
N ALA A 68 17.66 -35.30 -26.94
CA ALA A 68 16.52 -34.44 -27.23
C ALA A 68 16.14 -33.54 -26.05
N LEU A 69 16.09 -34.08 -24.83
CA LEU A 69 15.84 -33.32 -23.60
C LEU A 69 16.87 -32.19 -23.42
N LEU A 70 18.15 -32.51 -23.60
CA LEU A 70 19.22 -31.52 -23.47
C LEU A 70 19.06 -30.39 -24.50
N GLU A 71 18.86 -30.72 -25.77
CA GLU A 71 18.76 -29.71 -26.83
C GLU A 71 17.47 -28.87 -26.73
N LEU A 72 16.32 -29.47 -26.44
CA LEU A 72 15.07 -28.74 -26.23
C LEU A 72 15.15 -27.83 -24.99
N SER A 73 15.78 -28.29 -23.90
CA SER A 73 15.91 -27.47 -22.68
C SER A 73 16.73 -26.20 -22.89
N LYS A 74 17.73 -26.23 -23.79
CA LYS A 74 18.51 -25.05 -24.20
C LYS A 74 17.69 -24.08 -25.05
N LYS A 75 16.77 -24.59 -25.86
CA LYS A 75 15.93 -23.81 -26.79
C LYS A 75 14.65 -23.24 -26.15
N ARG A 76 14.36 -23.57 -24.89
CA ARG A 76 13.09 -23.21 -24.22
C ARG A 76 12.79 -21.70 -24.13
N GLU A 77 13.80 -20.84 -24.26
CA GLU A 77 13.67 -19.37 -24.20
C GLU A 77 13.62 -18.74 -25.60
N GLN A 78 13.85 -19.52 -26.66
CA GLN A 78 13.94 -19.06 -28.05
C GLN A 78 12.67 -19.34 -28.86
N CYS A 79 11.75 -20.16 -28.33
CA CYS A 79 10.54 -20.57 -29.00
C CYS A 79 9.34 -20.41 -28.06
N ASP A 80 8.53 -19.40 -28.33
CA ASP A 80 7.35 -19.06 -27.50
C ASP A 80 6.28 -20.17 -27.56
N ASP A 81 6.14 -20.84 -28.71
CA ASP A 81 5.15 -21.90 -28.94
C ASP A 81 5.57 -23.28 -28.43
N LEU A 82 6.79 -23.44 -27.89
CA LEU A 82 7.29 -24.75 -27.45
C LEU A 82 6.37 -25.40 -26.41
N ALA A 83 5.79 -24.61 -25.50
CA ALA A 83 4.86 -25.11 -24.50
C ALA A 83 3.60 -25.75 -25.12
N LEU A 84 3.06 -25.15 -26.19
CA LEU A 84 1.91 -25.67 -26.93
C LEU A 84 2.29 -26.95 -27.68
N ILE A 85 3.44 -26.93 -28.36
CA ILE A 85 3.95 -28.09 -29.10
C ILE A 85 4.14 -29.27 -28.14
N LEU A 86 4.80 -29.08 -27.00
CA LEU A 86 5.03 -30.14 -26.02
C LEU A 86 3.73 -30.72 -25.45
N TRP A 87 2.74 -29.87 -25.18
CA TRP A 87 1.48 -30.30 -24.59
C TRP A 87 0.60 -31.08 -25.59
N HIS A 88 0.50 -30.58 -26.82
CA HIS A 88 -0.40 -31.14 -27.83
C HIS A 88 0.22 -32.27 -28.67
N SER A 89 1.54 -32.47 -28.59
CA SER A 89 2.21 -33.59 -29.24
C SER A 89 1.93 -34.91 -28.51
N PHE A 90 1.58 -35.93 -29.29
CA PHE A 90 1.21 -37.23 -28.76
C PHE A 90 2.34 -37.87 -27.95
N GLY A 91 2.02 -38.30 -26.72
CA GLY A 91 2.93 -39.08 -25.85
C GLY A 91 4.03 -38.30 -25.15
N ILE A 92 4.21 -37.00 -25.44
CA ILE A 92 5.30 -36.20 -24.88
C ILE A 92 5.14 -35.95 -23.37
N MET A 93 3.96 -35.52 -22.92
CA MET A 93 3.73 -35.30 -21.48
C MET A 93 3.93 -36.59 -20.65
N PRO A 94 3.40 -37.77 -21.05
CA PRO A 94 3.76 -39.05 -20.43
C PRO A 94 5.27 -39.37 -20.45
N ALA A 95 5.98 -39.09 -21.54
CA ALA A 95 7.42 -39.33 -21.63
C ALA A 95 8.20 -38.45 -20.63
N LEU A 96 7.82 -37.17 -20.47
CA LEU A 96 8.41 -36.28 -19.46
C LEU A 96 8.10 -36.75 -18.03
N LEU A 97 6.89 -37.23 -17.77
CA LEU A 97 6.53 -37.82 -16.47
C LEU A 97 7.29 -39.12 -16.18
N GLN A 98 7.55 -39.93 -17.21
CA GLN A 98 8.36 -41.15 -17.07
C GLN A 98 9.78 -40.83 -16.60
N GLU A 99 10.39 -39.73 -17.08
CA GLU A 99 11.70 -39.25 -16.62
C GLU A 99 11.69 -38.80 -15.15
N ILE A 100 10.56 -38.33 -14.63
CA ILE A 100 10.41 -38.00 -13.20
C ILE A 100 10.31 -39.28 -12.37
N VAL A 101 9.41 -40.19 -12.76
CA VAL A 101 9.12 -41.41 -11.97
C VAL A 101 10.32 -42.36 -11.95
N SER A 102 11.13 -42.40 -13.01
CA SER A 102 12.35 -43.22 -13.05
C SER A 102 13.38 -42.84 -11.98
N VAL A 103 13.30 -41.62 -11.44
CA VAL A 103 14.21 -41.12 -10.39
C VAL A 103 13.73 -41.47 -8.98
N TYR A 104 12.45 -41.81 -8.78
CA TYR A 104 11.90 -42.08 -7.44
C TYR A 104 12.67 -43.14 -6.64
N PRO A 105 13.10 -44.28 -7.22
CA PRO A 105 13.87 -45.30 -6.49
C PRO A 105 15.24 -44.79 -6.01
N LEU A 106 15.75 -43.70 -6.58
CA LEU A 106 17.06 -43.12 -6.24
C LEU A 106 16.99 -42.05 -5.14
N LEU A 107 15.78 -41.70 -4.68
CA LEU A 107 15.58 -40.68 -3.65
C LEU A 107 15.80 -41.22 -2.24
N SER A 108 15.45 -42.49 -2.00
CA SER A 108 15.58 -43.15 -0.70
C SER A 108 15.91 -44.65 -0.88
N PRO A 109 17.13 -45.10 -0.51
CA PRO A 109 18.28 -44.31 -0.04
C PRO A 109 18.80 -43.34 -1.12
N PRO A 110 19.52 -42.26 -0.73
CA PRO A 110 19.86 -41.16 -1.63
C PRO A 110 21.01 -41.52 -2.59
N ASN A 111 20.71 -42.23 -3.67
CA ASN A 111 21.67 -42.74 -4.66
C ASN A 111 21.68 -41.95 -5.99
N LEU A 112 21.10 -40.74 -6.00
CA LEU A 112 21.03 -39.90 -7.20
C LEU A 112 22.41 -39.42 -7.66
N THR A 113 22.80 -39.80 -8.87
CA THR A 113 24.05 -39.35 -9.51
C THR A 113 23.86 -38.00 -10.21
N ALA A 114 24.97 -37.29 -10.48
CA ALA A 114 24.93 -36.02 -11.22
C ALA A 114 24.36 -36.17 -12.63
N HIS A 115 24.69 -37.28 -13.31
CA HIS A 115 24.19 -37.58 -14.65
C HIS A 115 22.65 -37.70 -14.67
N VAL A 116 22.10 -38.54 -13.80
CA VAL A 116 20.65 -38.77 -13.72
C VAL A 116 19.92 -37.49 -13.28
N SER A 117 20.48 -36.75 -12.33
CA SER A 117 19.96 -35.45 -11.91
C SER A 117 19.90 -34.44 -13.06
N ASN A 118 20.96 -34.31 -13.86
CA ASN A 118 20.97 -33.41 -15.02
C ASN A 118 19.91 -33.80 -16.06
N ARG A 119 19.79 -35.10 -16.35
CA ARG A 119 18.81 -35.62 -17.30
C ARG A 119 17.38 -35.30 -16.89
N VAL A 120 16.98 -35.58 -15.65
CA VAL A 120 15.62 -35.25 -15.17
C VAL A 120 15.41 -33.74 -15.06
N CYS A 121 16.44 -32.96 -14.71
CA CYS A 121 16.32 -31.50 -14.68
C CYS A 121 16.07 -30.88 -16.06
N ASN A 122 16.58 -31.50 -17.15
CA ASN A 122 16.22 -31.09 -18.51
C ASN A 122 14.73 -31.33 -18.79
N ALA A 123 14.16 -32.46 -18.33
CA ALA A 123 12.72 -32.70 -18.42
C ALA A 123 11.91 -31.71 -17.56
N LEU A 124 12.35 -31.42 -16.33
CA LEU A 124 11.73 -30.41 -15.46
C LEU A 124 11.76 -29.01 -16.09
N ALA A 125 12.83 -28.65 -16.81
CA ALA A 125 12.93 -27.39 -17.53
C ALA A 125 11.86 -27.26 -18.64
N LEU A 126 11.54 -28.35 -19.34
CA LEU A 126 10.46 -28.38 -20.32
C LEU A 126 9.09 -28.28 -19.64
N LEU A 127 8.89 -28.97 -18.52
CA LEU A 127 7.66 -28.83 -17.72
C LEU A 127 7.49 -27.40 -17.15
N GLN A 128 8.59 -26.72 -16.82
CA GLN A 128 8.57 -25.32 -16.43
C GLN A 128 8.07 -24.41 -17.57
N CYS A 129 8.46 -24.68 -18.81
CA CYS A 129 7.97 -23.98 -20.00
C CYS A 129 6.45 -24.16 -20.13
N VAL A 130 5.95 -25.39 -20.05
CA VAL A 130 4.52 -25.71 -20.07
C VAL A 130 3.76 -25.03 -18.93
N ALA A 131 4.28 -25.08 -17.71
CA ALA A 131 3.67 -24.41 -16.55
C ALA A 131 3.61 -22.88 -16.69
N SER A 132 4.55 -22.29 -17.42
CA SER A 132 4.65 -20.84 -17.60
C SER A 132 3.74 -20.28 -18.69
N HIS A 133 3.33 -21.09 -19.66
CA HIS A 133 2.51 -20.65 -20.81
C HIS A 133 1.04 -20.48 -20.43
N THR A 134 0.38 -19.42 -20.93
CA THR A 134 -0.98 -19.04 -20.53
C THR A 134 -2.04 -20.09 -20.87
N GLU A 135 -1.92 -20.76 -22.01
CA GLU A 135 -2.91 -21.74 -22.49
C GLU A 135 -2.77 -23.12 -21.85
N THR A 136 -1.54 -23.57 -21.59
CA THR A 136 -1.29 -24.93 -21.08
C THR A 136 -1.21 -25.00 -19.56
N ARG A 137 -1.05 -23.87 -18.87
CA ARG A 137 -0.95 -23.84 -17.40
C ARG A 137 -2.14 -24.45 -16.69
N GLN A 138 -3.38 -24.12 -17.10
CA GLN A 138 -4.56 -24.68 -16.45
C GLN A 138 -4.67 -26.18 -16.73
N LEU A 139 -4.30 -26.62 -17.93
CA LEU A 139 -4.28 -28.03 -18.30
C LEU A 139 -3.24 -28.80 -17.48
N PHE A 140 -2.05 -28.21 -17.30
CA PHE A 140 -0.97 -28.73 -16.46
C PHE A 140 -1.40 -28.91 -15.00
N LEU A 141 -2.15 -27.93 -14.46
CA LEU A 141 -2.71 -27.98 -13.12
C LEU A 141 -3.80 -29.08 -13.01
N ASN A 142 -4.74 -29.13 -13.96
CA ASN A 142 -5.83 -30.11 -13.98
C ASN A 142 -5.30 -31.55 -14.10
N ALA A 143 -4.17 -31.74 -14.77
CA ALA A 143 -3.48 -33.02 -14.86
C ALA A 143 -2.73 -33.41 -13.57
N HIS A 144 -2.75 -32.57 -12.53
CA HIS A 144 -2.10 -32.80 -11.24
C HIS A 144 -0.58 -33.06 -11.34
N ILE A 145 0.06 -32.61 -12.42
CA ILE A 145 1.50 -32.79 -12.66
C ILE A 145 2.38 -32.25 -11.51
N PRO A 146 2.06 -31.12 -10.85
CA PRO A 146 2.87 -30.64 -9.72
C PRO A 146 3.10 -31.68 -8.60
N LEU A 147 2.15 -32.61 -8.39
CA LEU A 147 2.25 -33.62 -7.33
C LEU A 147 3.41 -34.59 -7.55
N PHE A 148 3.81 -34.82 -8.81
CA PHE A 148 4.97 -35.64 -9.14
C PHE A 148 6.30 -35.00 -8.71
N LEU A 149 6.30 -33.71 -8.39
CA LEU A 149 7.51 -32.99 -7.98
C LEU A 149 7.69 -32.98 -6.46
N TYR A 150 6.66 -33.31 -5.69
CA TYR A 150 6.70 -33.22 -4.23
C TYR A 150 7.68 -34.21 -3.60
N PRO A 151 7.84 -35.46 -4.10
CA PRO A 151 8.90 -36.35 -3.64
C PRO A 151 10.30 -35.72 -3.77
N PHE A 152 10.57 -34.97 -4.84
CA PHE A 152 11.85 -34.28 -5.04
C PHE A 152 12.05 -33.16 -4.02
N LEU A 153 11.02 -32.35 -3.78
CA LEU A 153 11.02 -31.30 -2.74
C LEU A 153 11.13 -31.87 -1.32
N ASN A 154 10.78 -33.16 -1.14
CA ASN A 154 10.84 -33.83 0.15
C ASN A 154 12.22 -34.36 0.55
N THR A 155 13.17 -34.37 -0.39
CA THR A 155 14.53 -34.86 -0.15
C THR A 155 15.32 -33.93 0.78
N THR A 156 16.16 -34.51 1.65
CA THR A 156 16.99 -33.78 2.63
C THR A 156 18.49 -33.85 2.34
N SER A 157 18.91 -34.70 1.40
CA SER A 157 20.32 -34.82 1.00
C SER A 157 20.86 -33.50 0.46
N LYS A 158 22.04 -33.08 0.93
CA LYS A 158 22.71 -31.82 0.56
C LYS A 158 23.72 -31.98 -0.58
N THR A 159 23.79 -33.15 -1.23
CA THR A 159 24.69 -33.32 -2.37
C THR A 159 24.21 -32.48 -3.56
N ARG A 160 25.16 -32.04 -4.40
CA ARG A 160 24.87 -31.19 -5.57
C ARG A 160 23.73 -31.72 -6.48
N PRO A 161 23.63 -33.04 -6.78
CA PRO A 161 22.52 -33.58 -7.56
C PRO A 161 21.14 -33.34 -6.92
N PHE A 162 21.04 -33.48 -5.59
CA PHE A 162 19.77 -33.28 -4.88
C PHE A 162 19.40 -31.79 -4.73
N GLU A 163 20.37 -30.91 -4.47
CA GLU A 163 20.15 -29.45 -4.48
C GLU A 163 19.66 -28.97 -5.84
N TYR A 164 20.30 -29.43 -6.93
CA TYR A 164 19.90 -29.07 -8.29
C TYR A 164 18.50 -29.58 -8.64
N LEU A 165 18.18 -30.81 -8.24
CA LEU A 165 16.86 -31.41 -8.41
C LEU A 165 15.76 -30.60 -7.70
N ARG A 166 15.98 -30.23 -6.43
CA ARG A 166 15.04 -29.40 -5.66
C ARG A 166 14.87 -28.01 -6.28
N LEU A 167 15.96 -27.35 -6.64
CA LEU A 167 15.93 -26.02 -7.26
C LEU A 167 15.13 -26.02 -8.56
N THR A 168 15.35 -27.01 -9.42
CA THR A 168 14.66 -27.11 -10.72
C THR A 168 13.18 -27.42 -10.53
N SER A 169 12.84 -28.29 -9.57
CA SER A 169 11.45 -28.60 -9.20
C SER A 169 10.72 -27.39 -8.64
N LEU A 170 11.37 -26.60 -7.76
CA LEU A 170 10.86 -25.32 -7.27
C LEU A 170 10.67 -24.32 -8.42
N GLY A 171 11.52 -24.35 -9.45
CA GLY A 171 11.38 -23.52 -10.65
C GLY A 171 10.06 -23.76 -11.39
N VAL A 172 9.61 -25.02 -11.48
CA VAL A 172 8.31 -25.37 -12.07
C VAL A 172 7.16 -24.80 -11.24
N ILE A 173 7.17 -25.01 -9.92
CA ILE A 173 6.13 -24.47 -9.02
C ILE A 173 6.15 -22.94 -9.03
N GLY A 174 7.33 -22.33 -9.02
CA GLY A 174 7.54 -20.89 -9.12
C GLY A 174 6.97 -20.29 -10.41
N ALA A 175 7.06 -21.01 -11.54
CA ALA A 175 6.45 -20.59 -12.80
C ALA A 175 4.92 -20.57 -12.74
N LEU A 176 4.30 -21.55 -12.07
CA LEU A 176 2.84 -21.60 -11.89
C LEU A 176 2.31 -20.39 -11.11
N VAL A 177 2.99 -20.00 -10.02
CA VAL A 177 2.56 -18.89 -9.15
C VAL A 177 3.04 -17.52 -9.62
N LYS A 178 3.79 -17.44 -10.73
CA LYS A 178 4.36 -16.18 -11.22
C LYS A 178 3.29 -15.20 -11.70
N GLN A 179 2.25 -15.70 -12.39
CA GLN A 179 1.15 -14.89 -12.89
C GLN A 179 0.08 -14.69 -11.81
N ASN A 180 -0.37 -13.45 -11.63
CA ASN A 180 -1.22 -13.06 -10.49
C ASN A 180 -2.71 -13.39 -10.70
N ASP A 181 -3.10 -13.93 -11.85
CA ASP A 181 -4.51 -13.93 -12.30
C ASP A 181 -5.18 -15.32 -12.22
N SER A 182 -4.71 -16.24 -11.38
CA SER A 182 -5.30 -17.58 -11.28
C SER A 182 -5.47 -18.06 -9.83
N PRO A 183 -6.57 -17.62 -9.15
CA PRO A 183 -6.98 -18.18 -7.86
C PRO A 183 -7.03 -19.73 -7.81
N PRO A 184 -7.41 -20.47 -8.88
CA PRO A 184 -7.37 -21.93 -8.87
C PRO A 184 -6.01 -22.54 -8.55
N ILE A 185 -4.91 -21.90 -8.97
CA ILE A 185 -3.55 -22.39 -8.69
C ILE A 185 -3.25 -22.31 -7.20
N ILE A 186 -3.57 -21.19 -6.56
CA ILE A 186 -3.35 -21.02 -5.12
C ILE A 186 -4.19 -22.03 -4.34
N HIS A 187 -5.47 -22.19 -4.69
CA HIS A 187 -6.33 -23.17 -4.04
C HIS A 187 -5.77 -24.60 -4.15
N PHE A 188 -5.35 -25.02 -5.35
CA PHE A 188 -4.72 -26.33 -5.57
C PHE A 188 -3.46 -26.52 -4.71
N LEU A 189 -2.59 -25.51 -4.65
CA LEU A 189 -1.34 -25.58 -3.88
C LEU A 189 -1.60 -25.66 -2.37
N LEU A 190 -2.63 -24.98 -1.88
CA LEU A 190 -3.04 -25.04 -0.48
C LEU A 190 -3.64 -26.42 -0.13
N SER A 191 -4.46 -27.00 -1.01
CA SER A 191 -5.08 -28.31 -0.78
C SER A 191 -4.10 -29.48 -0.85
N THR A 192 -2.87 -29.24 -1.30
CA THR A 192 -1.84 -30.26 -1.54
C THR A 192 -0.61 -30.09 -0.63
N GLU A 193 -0.68 -29.19 0.35
CA GLU A 193 0.37 -28.99 1.38
C GLU A 193 1.74 -28.52 0.84
N ILE A 194 1.76 -27.60 -0.15
CA ILE A 194 3.05 -27.03 -0.62
C ILE A 194 3.78 -26.23 0.47
N ILE A 195 3.06 -25.61 1.41
CA ILE A 195 3.62 -24.69 2.41
C ILE A 195 4.66 -25.39 3.30
N PRO A 196 4.36 -26.52 3.96
CA PRO A 196 5.36 -27.28 4.71
C PRO A 196 6.64 -27.61 3.92
N LEU A 197 6.50 -27.99 2.64
CA LEU A 197 7.64 -28.30 1.77
C LEU A 197 8.52 -27.05 1.54
N CYS A 198 7.90 -25.92 1.23
CA CYS A 198 8.61 -24.65 1.05
C CYS A 198 9.28 -24.17 2.35
N LEU A 199 8.59 -24.27 3.50
CA LEU A 199 9.13 -23.86 4.80
C LEU A 199 10.40 -24.65 5.17
N ARG A 200 10.41 -25.98 4.97
CA ARG A 200 11.62 -26.79 5.21
C ARG A 200 12.78 -26.38 4.29
N ILE A 201 12.50 -26.11 3.01
CA ILE A 201 13.55 -25.67 2.08
C ILE A 201 14.06 -24.26 2.45
N MET A 202 13.17 -23.36 2.88
CA MET A 202 13.51 -22.03 3.38
C MET A 202 14.44 -22.09 4.61
N GLU A 203 14.30 -23.13 5.44
CA GLU A 203 15.14 -23.32 6.62
C GLU A 203 16.51 -23.91 6.27
N THR A 204 16.56 -25.01 5.52
CA THR A 204 17.79 -25.82 5.37
C THR A 204 18.41 -25.86 3.97
N GLY A 205 17.76 -25.29 2.94
CA GLY A 205 18.22 -25.36 1.54
C GLY A 205 19.39 -24.42 1.21
N SER A 206 19.91 -24.51 -0.01
CA SER A 206 20.85 -23.52 -0.56
C SER A 206 20.20 -22.14 -0.72
N GLU A 207 21.01 -21.07 -0.79
CA GLU A 207 20.51 -19.69 -0.92
C GLU A 207 19.54 -19.51 -2.12
N LEU A 208 19.86 -20.15 -3.26
CA LEU A 208 19.01 -20.13 -4.44
C LEU A 208 17.68 -20.86 -4.19
N SER A 209 17.70 -22.05 -3.60
CA SER A 209 16.49 -22.80 -3.26
C SER A 209 15.63 -22.07 -2.22
N LYS A 210 16.25 -21.46 -1.21
CA LYS A 210 15.58 -20.58 -0.25
C LYS A 210 14.88 -19.42 -0.96
N THR A 211 15.54 -18.81 -1.94
CA THR A 211 15.00 -17.67 -2.71
C THR A 211 13.76 -18.05 -3.51
N VAL A 212 13.77 -19.20 -4.19
CA VAL A 212 12.60 -19.66 -4.95
C VAL A 212 11.48 -20.12 -4.01
N ALA A 213 11.80 -20.82 -2.92
CA ALA A 213 10.81 -21.29 -1.95
C ALA A 213 10.09 -20.12 -1.26
N ILE A 214 10.82 -19.11 -0.80
CA ILE A 214 10.19 -17.91 -0.20
C ILE A 214 9.40 -17.11 -1.24
N PHE A 215 9.83 -17.06 -2.50
CA PHE A 215 9.05 -16.45 -3.57
C PHE A 215 7.69 -17.13 -3.76
N ILE A 216 7.63 -18.47 -3.70
CA ILE A 216 6.37 -19.23 -3.77
C ILE A 216 5.48 -18.90 -2.57
N VAL A 217 6.02 -18.95 -1.34
CA VAL A 217 5.28 -18.60 -0.13
C VAL A 217 4.78 -17.16 -0.18
N GLN A 218 5.59 -16.22 -0.67
CA GLN A 218 5.19 -14.84 -0.86
C GLN A 218 4.02 -14.72 -1.83
N LYS A 219 4.04 -15.44 -2.96
CA LYS A 219 2.93 -15.44 -3.92
C LYS A 219 1.64 -15.98 -3.33
N ILE A 220 1.73 -17.03 -2.51
CA ILE A 220 0.58 -17.57 -1.77
C ILE A 220 0.05 -16.53 -0.78
N LEU A 221 0.93 -15.86 -0.02
CA LEU A 221 0.53 -14.82 0.93
C LEU A 221 -0.13 -13.61 0.26
N LEU A 222 0.30 -13.24 -0.96
CA LEU A 222 -0.29 -12.13 -1.70
C LEU A 222 -1.76 -12.39 -2.08
N ASP A 223 -2.16 -13.64 -2.24
CA ASP A 223 -3.56 -14.02 -2.44
C ASP A 223 -4.35 -13.99 -1.12
N GLU A 224 -5.60 -13.53 -1.15
CA GLU A 224 -6.46 -13.45 0.04
C GLU A 224 -6.78 -14.82 0.65
N THR A 225 -6.96 -15.85 -0.19
CA THR A 225 -7.21 -17.23 0.26
C THR A 225 -5.98 -17.77 0.96
N GLY A 226 -4.79 -17.52 0.40
CA GLY A 226 -3.53 -17.95 0.98
C GLY A 226 -3.19 -17.23 2.29
N LEU A 227 -3.39 -15.92 2.38
CA LEU A 227 -3.22 -15.16 3.62
C LEU A 227 -4.15 -15.68 4.71
N THR A 228 -5.43 -15.87 4.38
CA THR A 228 -6.43 -16.39 5.31
C THR A 228 -6.08 -17.79 5.76
N TYR A 229 -5.65 -18.68 4.85
CA TYR A 229 -5.24 -20.05 5.18
C TYR A 229 -4.08 -20.10 6.18
N ILE A 230 -3.05 -19.28 5.97
CA ILE A 230 -1.87 -19.22 6.84
C ILE A 230 -2.23 -18.63 8.20
N CYS A 231 -3.05 -17.57 8.23
CA CYS A 231 -3.45 -16.90 9.47
C CYS A 231 -4.66 -17.56 10.16
N HIS A 232 -5.17 -18.68 9.62
CA HIS A 232 -6.39 -19.33 10.11
C HIS A 232 -6.19 -19.92 11.52
N THR A 233 -5.06 -20.59 11.74
CA THR A 233 -4.70 -21.20 13.02
C THR A 233 -3.38 -20.65 13.52
N TYR A 234 -3.24 -20.63 14.85
CA TYR A 234 -1.99 -20.21 15.49
C TYR A 234 -0.80 -21.06 15.01
N GLU A 235 -0.98 -22.37 14.88
CA GLU A 235 0.07 -23.30 14.44
C GLU A 235 0.62 -22.97 13.05
N ARG A 236 -0.25 -22.68 12.08
CA ARG A 236 0.17 -22.35 10.70
C ARG A 236 0.90 -21.00 10.66
N PHE A 237 0.36 -19.99 11.34
CA PHE A 237 1.00 -18.69 11.47
C PHE A 237 2.37 -18.82 12.14
N TYR A 238 2.45 -19.56 13.26
CA TYR A 238 3.68 -19.75 14.02
C TYR A 238 4.75 -20.51 13.24
N ALA A 239 4.36 -21.53 12.46
CA ALA A 239 5.28 -22.26 11.59
C ALA A 239 5.93 -21.34 10.55
N VAL A 240 5.14 -20.49 9.88
CA VAL A 240 5.67 -19.51 8.91
C VAL A 240 6.52 -18.45 9.62
N GLY A 241 6.03 -17.89 10.72
CA GLY A 241 6.72 -16.85 11.48
C GLY A 241 8.07 -17.30 12.03
N THR A 242 8.17 -18.53 12.53
CA THR A 242 9.42 -19.10 13.07
C THR A 242 10.47 -19.25 11.97
N VAL A 243 10.10 -19.80 10.80
CA VAL A 243 11.04 -19.94 9.68
C VAL A 243 11.48 -18.57 9.16
N LEU A 244 10.56 -17.61 9.01
CA LEU A 244 10.92 -16.25 8.61
C LEU A 244 11.86 -15.59 9.62
N SER A 245 11.64 -15.77 10.93
CA SER A 245 12.52 -15.28 11.98
C SER A 245 13.93 -15.87 11.90
N ASN A 246 14.02 -17.20 11.73
CA ASN A 246 15.30 -17.89 11.53
C ASN A 246 16.04 -17.37 10.30
N MET A 247 15.33 -17.10 9.20
CA MET A 247 15.91 -16.50 8.01
C MET A 247 16.43 -15.08 8.26
N VAL A 248 15.70 -14.24 9.00
CA VAL A 248 16.16 -12.89 9.37
C VAL A 248 17.49 -12.97 10.12
N ASN A 249 17.59 -13.85 11.11
CA ASN A 249 18.81 -14.00 11.90
C ASN A 249 20.00 -14.45 11.02
N GLN A 250 19.78 -15.36 10.07
CA GLN A 250 20.80 -15.77 9.10
C GLN A 250 21.18 -14.63 8.12
N LEU A 251 20.25 -13.71 7.83
CA LEU A 251 20.49 -12.59 6.91
C LEU A 251 21.39 -11.52 7.51
N VAL A 252 21.50 -11.44 8.84
CA VAL A 252 22.45 -10.54 9.51
C VAL A 252 23.89 -10.84 9.07
N GLU A 253 24.25 -12.12 8.97
CA GLU A 253 25.60 -12.54 8.55
C GLU A 253 25.73 -12.62 7.03
N THR A 254 24.79 -13.27 6.36
CA THR A 254 24.90 -13.55 4.91
C THR A 254 24.69 -12.31 4.04
N GLN A 255 24.00 -11.30 4.56
CA GLN A 255 23.68 -10.06 3.84
C GLN A 255 23.01 -10.31 2.47
N ALA A 256 22.28 -11.42 2.33
CA ALA A 256 21.65 -11.83 1.07
C ALA A 256 20.43 -10.97 0.72
N VAL A 257 20.70 -9.91 -0.04
CA VAL A 257 19.76 -8.86 -0.46
C VAL A 257 18.43 -9.39 -1.01
N ARG A 258 18.48 -10.40 -1.90
CA ARG A 258 17.28 -10.93 -2.58
C ARG A 258 16.37 -11.67 -1.61
N LEU A 259 16.94 -12.44 -0.69
CA LEU A 259 16.19 -13.12 0.36
C LEU A 259 15.54 -12.12 1.31
N LEU A 260 16.29 -11.10 1.76
CA LEU A 260 15.73 -10.04 2.61
C LEU A 260 14.53 -9.36 1.96
N LYS A 261 14.59 -9.07 0.65
CA LYS A 261 13.47 -8.48 -0.12
C LYS A 261 12.19 -9.34 -0.02
N HIS A 262 12.30 -10.65 -0.11
CA HIS A 262 11.16 -11.57 0.00
C HIS A 262 10.67 -11.72 1.45
N VAL A 263 11.58 -11.86 2.41
CA VAL A 263 11.25 -11.96 3.85
C VAL A 263 10.44 -10.76 4.31
N VAL A 264 10.88 -9.55 3.97
CA VAL A 264 10.17 -8.32 4.33
C VAL A 264 8.78 -8.27 3.69
N ARG A 265 8.64 -8.70 2.43
CA ARG A 265 7.33 -8.76 1.77
C ARG A 265 6.37 -9.75 2.42
N CYS A 266 6.86 -10.90 2.89
CA CYS A 266 6.05 -11.86 3.62
C CYS A 266 5.55 -11.27 4.95
N TYR A 267 6.43 -10.63 5.74
CA TYR A 267 6.02 -9.96 6.98
C TYR A 267 5.02 -8.82 6.75
N LEU A 268 5.24 -8.01 5.72
CA LEU A 268 4.32 -6.94 5.35
C LEU A 268 2.93 -7.51 5.03
N ARG A 269 2.87 -8.54 4.20
CA ARG A 269 1.60 -9.16 3.82
C ARG A 269 0.91 -9.87 4.99
N LEU A 270 1.66 -10.51 5.88
CA LEU A 270 1.12 -11.07 7.12
C LEU A 270 0.51 -9.98 8.02
N SER A 271 1.08 -8.77 8.03
CA SER A 271 0.58 -7.65 8.83
C SER A 271 -0.77 -7.09 8.36
N ASP A 272 -1.22 -7.45 7.15
CA ASP A 272 -2.56 -7.08 6.66
C ASP A 272 -3.67 -7.85 7.40
N ASN A 273 -3.36 -9.03 7.95
CA ASN A 273 -4.31 -9.79 8.77
C ASN A 273 -4.28 -9.30 10.22
N LEU A 274 -5.43 -8.91 10.78
CA LEU A 274 -5.54 -8.33 12.12
C LEU A 274 -4.93 -9.22 13.22
N ARG A 275 -5.20 -10.54 13.20
CA ARG A 275 -4.70 -11.49 14.21
C ARG A 275 -3.20 -11.67 14.10
N ALA A 276 -2.70 -11.82 12.88
CA ALA A 276 -1.25 -11.92 12.63
C ALA A 276 -0.54 -10.63 13.00
N ARG A 277 -1.12 -9.46 12.72
CA ARG A 277 -0.58 -8.15 13.09
C ARG A 277 -0.40 -8.00 14.60
N GLU A 278 -1.39 -8.40 15.38
CA GLU A 278 -1.30 -8.39 16.85
C GLU A 278 -0.18 -9.33 17.34
N ALA A 279 -0.09 -10.54 16.80
CA ALA A 279 0.98 -11.48 17.15
C ALA A 279 2.38 -10.95 16.75
N LEU A 280 2.51 -10.35 15.57
CA LEU A 280 3.76 -9.79 15.07
C LEU A 280 4.29 -8.65 15.95
N ARG A 281 3.43 -7.88 16.62
CA ARG A 281 3.89 -6.86 17.59
C ARG A 281 4.76 -7.47 18.70
N ALA A 282 4.49 -8.72 19.09
CA ALA A 282 5.23 -9.42 20.13
C ALA A 282 6.40 -10.26 19.59
N CYS A 283 6.34 -10.76 18.35
CA CYS A 283 7.30 -11.73 17.82
C CYS A 283 8.10 -11.28 16.58
N LEU A 284 7.98 -10.02 16.14
CA LEU A 284 8.79 -9.51 15.03
C LEU A 284 10.29 -9.50 15.40
N PRO A 285 11.18 -10.07 14.56
CA PRO A 285 12.60 -10.14 14.86
C PRO A 285 13.26 -8.77 15.05
N GLU A 286 14.11 -8.64 16.07
CA GLU A 286 14.81 -7.40 16.42
C GLU A 286 15.64 -6.80 15.26
N PRO A 287 16.34 -7.58 14.42
CA PRO A 287 17.10 -7.02 13.29
C PRO A 287 16.23 -6.31 12.23
N LEU A 288 14.92 -6.55 12.21
CA LEU A 288 13.97 -5.83 11.35
C LEU A 288 13.42 -4.54 12.01
N ARG A 289 13.62 -4.37 13.32
CA ARG A 289 13.16 -3.22 14.11
C ARG A 289 14.25 -2.18 14.32
N ASP A 290 15.51 -2.60 14.29
CA ASP A 290 16.67 -1.74 14.53
C ASP A 290 17.34 -1.28 13.21
N GLN A 291 18.58 -0.80 13.31
CA GLN A 291 19.34 -0.30 12.16
C GLN A 291 20.17 -1.39 11.44
N THR A 292 20.03 -2.66 11.80
CA THR A 292 20.88 -3.76 11.30
C THR A 292 20.90 -3.85 9.78
N PHE A 293 19.74 -3.74 9.11
CA PHE A 293 19.66 -3.78 7.64
C PHE A 293 19.68 -2.41 6.95
N SER A 294 19.90 -1.30 7.68
CA SER A 294 19.81 0.07 7.14
C SER A 294 20.73 0.29 5.93
N ALA A 295 21.97 -0.19 5.99
CA ALA A 295 22.93 -0.08 4.88
C ALA A 295 22.53 -0.91 3.65
N LEU A 296 22.07 -2.15 3.88
CA LEU A 296 21.59 -3.07 2.86
C LEU A 296 20.35 -2.53 2.13
N LEU A 297 19.40 -1.98 2.89
CA LEU A 297 18.18 -1.37 2.35
C LEU A 297 18.49 -0.09 1.55
N LYS A 298 19.45 0.73 2.02
CA LYS A 298 19.95 1.88 1.23
C LYS A 298 20.64 1.44 -0.07
N MET A 299 21.41 0.34 -0.04
CA MET A 299 22.04 -0.22 -1.23
C MET A 299 21.00 -0.77 -2.21
N LEU A 300 19.96 -1.46 -1.73
CA LEU A 300 18.81 -1.87 -2.54
C LEU A 300 18.22 -0.67 -3.27
N VAL A 301 17.88 0.40 -2.53
CA VAL A 301 17.36 1.65 -3.11
C VAL A 301 18.30 2.22 -4.18
N LYS A 302 19.63 2.13 -3.98
CA LYS A 302 20.65 2.61 -4.91
C LYS A 302 20.81 1.72 -6.16
N LEU A 303 20.74 0.39 -6.04
CA LEU A 303 20.86 -0.57 -7.14
C LEU A 303 19.66 -0.52 -8.10
N PHE A 304 18.49 -0.09 -7.62
CA PHE A 304 17.29 0.19 -8.45
C PHE A 304 17.37 1.52 -9.22
N SER A 305 18.52 2.22 -9.17
CA SER A 305 18.74 3.45 -9.92
C SER A 305 19.00 3.21 -11.42
N THR A 306 19.39 1.99 -11.81
CA THR A 306 20.03 1.69 -13.12
C THR A 306 19.20 0.84 -14.09
N THR A 307 17.98 0.42 -13.74
CA THR A 307 17.12 -0.39 -14.64
C THR A 307 15.73 0.23 -14.82
N THR A 308 15.29 0.30 -16.08
CA THR A 308 14.20 1.12 -16.63
C THR A 308 12.79 0.70 -16.20
N THR A 309 12.65 -0.41 -15.46
CA THR A 309 11.38 -0.92 -14.91
C THR A 309 11.09 -0.42 -13.49
N ALA A 310 11.97 0.43 -12.94
CA ALA A 310 12.00 0.85 -11.54
C ALA A 310 11.42 2.25 -11.25
N SER A 311 10.34 2.68 -11.91
CA SER A 311 9.56 3.85 -11.45
C SER A 311 8.51 3.46 -10.40
N HIS A 312 8.02 2.22 -10.45
CA HIS A 312 6.97 1.68 -9.58
C HIS A 312 7.49 1.32 -8.17
N GLU A 313 8.60 0.56 -8.07
CA GLU A 313 9.18 0.16 -6.76
C GLU A 313 9.94 1.29 -6.03
N ARG A 314 10.41 2.32 -6.76
CA ARG A 314 11.18 3.45 -6.20
C ARG A 314 10.30 4.39 -5.37
N HIS A 315 9.06 4.62 -5.82
CA HIS A 315 8.09 5.44 -5.08
C HIS A 315 7.44 4.67 -3.94
N GLU A 316 7.22 3.35 -4.07
CA GLU A 316 6.76 2.54 -2.94
C GLU A 316 7.74 2.58 -1.77
N LEU A 317 9.06 2.55 -1.99
CA LEU A 317 10.07 2.59 -0.91
C LEU A 317 10.39 4.00 -0.36
N LEU A 318 10.31 5.05 -1.18
CA LEU A 318 10.42 6.43 -0.70
C LEU A 318 9.16 6.88 0.03
N MET A 319 7.98 6.47 -0.45
CA MET A 319 6.72 6.58 0.29
C MET A 319 6.68 5.61 1.47
N PHE A 320 7.37 4.46 1.46
CA PHE A 320 7.60 3.64 2.66
C PHE A 320 8.39 4.45 3.71
N SER A 321 9.38 5.26 3.31
CA SER A 321 10.13 6.10 4.27
C SER A 321 9.35 7.32 4.82
N LEU A 322 8.35 7.82 4.07
CA LEU A 322 7.56 9.01 4.41
C LEU A 322 6.19 8.66 5.02
N PHE A 323 5.58 7.55 4.57
CA PHE A 323 4.29 7.03 5.04
C PHE A 323 4.42 5.84 6.01
N LEU A 324 5.53 5.08 6.00
CA LEU A 324 5.81 4.05 7.02
C LEU A 324 6.72 4.56 8.15
N ARG A 325 6.73 5.87 8.39
CA ARG A 325 6.92 6.36 9.75
C ARG A 325 5.56 6.48 10.44
N PRO A 326 5.03 5.44 11.10
CA PRO A 326 4.92 5.50 12.54
C PRO A 326 6.35 5.22 13.05
N HIS A 327 7.09 6.21 13.50
CA HIS A 327 6.78 6.83 14.74
C HIS A 327 7.70 8.04 14.91
N ILE A 328 7.15 9.19 15.27
CA ILE A 328 7.80 9.91 16.36
C ILE A 328 7.49 9.04 17.59
N ASN A 329 8.38 8.12 17.95
CA ASN A 329 8.34 7.25 19.15
C ASN A 329 7.05 6.45 19.40
N ASP A 330 6.89 5.20 18.93
CA ASP A 330 5.82 4.22 19.26
C ASP A 330 4.33 4.66 19.40
N ILE A 331 3.95 5.88 19.04
CA ILE A 331 2.57 6.41 19.19
C ILE A 331 1.70 6.13 17.93
N PRO A 332 0.46 5.63 18.08
CA PRO A 332 -0.51 5.44 16.98
C PRO A 332 -0.93 6.75 16.29
N ASP A 333 -1.25 6.70 14.99
CA ASP A 333 -1.71 7.87 14.22
C ASP A 333 -2.98 8.49 14.82
N SER A 334 -3.92 7.68 15.32
CA SER A 334 -5.13 8.17 16.02
C SER A 334 -4.76 8.97 17.26
N THR A 335 -3.79 8.51 18.03
CA THR A 335 -3.30 9.21 19.23
C THR A 335 -2.58 10.50 18.85
N LEU A 336 -1.77 10.49 17.79
CA LEU A 336 -1.12 11.69 17.28
C LEU A 336 -2.14 12.72 16.78
N THR A 337 -3.18 12.31 16.07
CA THR A 337 -4.23 13.21 15.57
C THR A 337 -5.02 13.87 16.70
N ILE A 338 -5.22 13.17 17.82
CA ILE A 338 -5.90 13.72 19.01
C ILE A 338 -4.96 14.62 19.82
N ALA A 339 -3.69 14.25 19.96
CA ALA A 339 -2.72 14.99 20.77
C ALA A 339 -2.16 16.23 20.06
N SER A 340 -2.00 16.20 18.74
CA SER A 340 -1.32 17.27 18.00
C SER A 340 -2.00 18.64 18.09
N PRO A 341 -3.34 18.79 18.05
CA PRO A 341 -4.00 20.07 18.25
C PRO A 341 -3.72 20.65 19.64
N VAL A 342 -3.76 19.82 20.68
CA VAL A 342 -3.49 20.25 22.07
C VAL A 342 -2.05 20.71 22.23
N VAL A 343 -1.08 19.97 21.68
CA VAL A 343 0.34 20.34 21.71
C VAL A 343 0.58 21.62 20.90
N ALA A 344 0.01 21.72 19.70
CA ALA A 344 0.11 22.91 18.85
C ALA A 344 -0.45 24.15 19.55
N TYR A 345 -1.62 24.01 20.19
CA TYR A 345 -2.28 25.06 20.95
C TYR A 345 -1.34 25.63 22.02
N TRP A 346 -0.91 24.80 22.97
CA TRP A 346 -0.09 25.29 24.08
C TRP A 346 1.29 25.75 23.63
N THR A 347 1.89 25.12 22.63
CA THR A 347 3.21 25.54 22.12
C THR A 347 3.15 26.96 21.57
N LEU A 348 2.19 27.24 20.69
CA LEU A 348 2.06 28.56 20.07
C LEU A 348 1.54 29.61 21.08
N SER A 349 0.58 29.23 21.93
CA SER A 349 0.06 30.15 22.96
C SER A 349 1.12 30.53 23.99
N LEU A 350 1.97 29.58 24.43
CA LEU A 350 3.07 29.87 25.36
C LEU A 350 4.16 30.70 24.69
N PHE A 351 4.41 30.50 23.40
CA PHE A 351 5.32 31.35 22.64
C PHE A 351 4.85 32.82 22.65
N TYR A 352 3.60 33.09 22.28
CA TYR A 352 3.06 34.46 22.32
C TYR A 352 2.99 35.02 23.75
N HIS A 353 2.64 34.20 24.74
CA HIS A 353 2.66 34.63 26.14
C HIS A 353 4.07 34.98 26.63
N PHE A 354 5.09 34.23 26.18
CA PHE A 354 6.48 34.55 26.44
C PHE A 354 6.85 35.91 25.84
N LEU A 355 6.43 36.20 24.60
CA LEU A 355 6.65 37.52 24.00
C LEU A 355 5.98 38.65 24.82
N ASP A 356 4.75 38.42 25.29
CA ASP A 356 4.00 39.40 26.09
C ASP A 356 4.66 39.75 27.43
N THR A 357 5.32 38.78 28.06
CA THR A 357 5.92 38.96 29.39
C THR A 357 7.31 39.59 29.37
N ARG A 358 7.97 39.66 28.20
CA ARG A 358 9.36 40.14 28.10
C ARG A 358 9.52 41.67 28.01
N ASN A 359 8.44 42.43 27.82
CA ASN A 359 8.43 43.91 27.73
C ASN A 359 9.51 44.49 26.79
N TRP A 360 9.77 43.81 25.66
CA TRP A 360 10.74 44.28 24.68
C TRP A 360 10.14 45.38 23.81
N LYS A 361 10.67 46.60 23.89
CA LYS A 361 10.16 47.79 23.17
C LYS A 361 10.05 47.64 21.65
N TRP A 362 10.86 46.78 21.03
CA TRP A 362 10.80 46.56 19.58
C TRP A 362 9.54 45.79 19.16
N LEU A 363 8.88 45.08 20.08
CA LEU A 363 7.62 44.38 19.84
C LEU A 363 6.41 45.32 19.81
N ASP A 364 6.50 46.49 20.46
CA ASP A 364 5.36 47.42 20.61
C ASP A 364 4.80 47.86 19.24
N LYS A 365 5.66 48.00 18.23
CA LYS A 365 5.26 48.36 16.85
C LYS A 365 4.45 47.28 16.13
N TYR A 366 4.51 46.04 16.61
CA TYR A 366 3.79 44.89 16.06
C TYR A 366 2.58 44.49 16.91
N ARG A 367 2.42 45.09 18.09
CA ARG A 367 1.32 44.77 19.00
C ARG A 367 0.09 45.59 18.65
N ILE A 368 -1.08 44.95 18.69
CA ILE A 368 -2.37 45.61 18.35
C ILE A 368 -2.85 46.51 19.50
N HIS A 369 -2.72 46.06 20.76
CA HIS A 369 -3.11 46.79 21.98
C HIS A 369 -2.01 46.75 23.03
N GLU A 370 -1.96 47.70 23.97
CA GLU A 370 -0.98 47.66 25.07
C GLU A 370 -1.29 46.56 26.11
N SER A 371 -0.26 46.00 26.76
CA SER A 371 -0.42 44.94 27.78
C SER A 371 -1.30 45.35 28.97
N GLU A 372 -1.31 46.64 29.33
CA GLU A 372 -2.18 47.17 30.38
C GLU A 372 -3.64 47.16 29.95
N GLU A 373 -3.91 47.43 28.67
CA GLU A 373 -5.26 47.41 28.10
C GLU A 373 -5.85 45.99 28.12
N VAL A 374 -5.02 44.98 27.81
CA VAL A 374 -5.39 43.56 27.94
C VAL A 374 -5.84 43.21 29.35
N THR A 375 -5.17 43.76 30.37
CA THR A 375 -5.47 43.43 31.78
C THR A 375 -6.66 44.22 32.30
N ARG A 376 -6.82 45.49 31.86
CA ARG A 376 -7.86 46.40 32.36
C ARG A 376 -9.23 46.19 31.71
N LYS A 377 -9.28 45.86 30.40
CA LYS A 377 -10.55 45.78 29.65
C LYS A 377 -11.19 44.40 29.66
N ASN A 378 -10.41 43.35 29.89
CA ASN A 378 -10.93 41.98 29.95
C ASN A 378 -11.70 41.74 31.25
N ARG A 379 -12.88 41.10 31.14
CA ARG A 379 -13.83 40.92 32.24
C ARG A 379 -13.63 39.64 33.04
N VAL A 380 -12.59 38.87 32.74
CA VAL A 380 -12.33 37.53 33.27
C VAL A 380 -10.85 37.42 33.60
N THR A 381 -10.53 36.70 34.68
CA THR A 381 -9.14 36.48 35.08
C THR A 381 -8.45 35.45 34.18
N ARG A 382 -7.14 35.57 34.02
CA ARG A 382 -6.34 34.61 33.22
C ARG A 382 -6.48 33.16 33.70
N TRP A 383 -6.65 32.96 35.01
CA TRP A 383 -6.81 31.63 35.59
C TRP A 383 -8.16 30.98 35.25
N GLU A 384 -9.23 31.77 35.17
CA GLU A 384 -10.54 31.28 34.70
C GLU A 384 -10.48 30.86 33.23
N VAL A 385 -9.74 31.61 32.40
CA VAL A 385 -9.51 31.27 31.00
C VAL A 385 -8.76 29.95 30.86
N VAL A 386 -7.64 29.77 31.58
CA VAL A 386 -6.87 28.51 31.55
C VAL A 386 -7.74 27.32 31.97
N LYS A 387 -8.56 27.46 33.03
CA LYS A 387 -9.47 26.38 33.47
C LYS A 387 -10.50 26.01 32.39
N ALA A 388 -11.10 27.00 31.74
CA ALA A 388 -12.07 26.76 30.67
C ALA A 388 -11.44 26.09 29.45
N VAL A 389 -10.23 26.51 29.06
CA VAL A 389 -9.49 25.92 27.93
C VAL A 389 -9.06 24.48 28.22
N VAL A 390 -8.57 24.20 29.44
CA VAL A 390 -8.25 22.82 29.86
C VAL A 390 -9.50 21.94 29.82
N PHE A 391 -10.64 22.46 30.28
CA PHE A 391 -11.91 21.74 30.19
C PHE A 391 -12.32 21.45 28.74
N GLN A 392 -12.19 22.43 27.83
CA GLN A 392 -12.43 22.23 26.40
C GLN A 392 -11.52 21.15 25.80
N HIS A 393 -10.21 21.18 26.10
CA HIS A 393 -9.29 20.15 25.62
C HIS A 393 -9.61 18.74 26.12
N VAL A 394 -10.04 18.60 27.37
CA VAL A 394 -10.51 17.30 27.89
C VAL A 394 -11.71 16.82 27.07
N LEU A 395 -12.71 17.68 26.84
CA LEU A 395 -13.89 17.33 26.05
C LEU A 395 -13.54 16.97 24.60
N GLN A 396 -12.71 17.78 23.93
CA GLN A 396 -12.22 17.55 22.57
C GLN A 396 -11.43 16.24 22.47
N THR A 397 -10.60 15.94 23.46
CA THR A 397 -9.79 14.71 23.51
C THR A 397 -10.70 13.48 23.64
N LEU A 398 -11.71 13.52 24.51
CA LEU A 398 -12.68 12.43 24.67
C LEU A 398 -13.51 12.21 23.41
N LEU A 399 -13.95 13.30 22.76
CA LEU A 399 -14.67 13.23 21.49
C LEU A 399 -13.79 12.68 20.36
N GLY A 400 -12.54 13.14 20.26
CA GLY A 400 -11.56 12.64 19.31
C GLY A 400 -11.27 11.16 19.51
N TRP A 401 -11.14 10.72 20.76
CA TRP A 401 -10.96 9.30 21.11
C TRP A 401 -12.14 8.43 20.65
N PHE A 402 -13.37 8.95 20.75
CA PHE A 402 -14.56 8.24 20.28
C PHE A 402 -14.74 8.30 18.75
N TRP A 403 -14.38 9.41 18.12
CA TRP A 403 -14.62 9.66 16.69
C TRP A 403 -13.54 9.07 15.77
N ILE A 404 -12.28 9.18 16.18
CA ILE A 404 -11.11 8.77 15.39
C ILE A 404 -10.85 7.28 15.65
N ASP A 405 -11.72 6.44 15.10
CA ASP A 405 -11.41 5.02 14.92
C ASP A 405 -10.40 4.85 13.77
N GLU A 406 -9.59 3.79 13.77
CA GLU A 406 -8.74 3.42 12.63
C GLU A 406 -9.64 2.94 11.48
N ARG A 407 -10.40 3.85 10.87
CA ARG A 407 -11.23 3.56 9.71
C ARG A 407 -10.33 2.98 8.63
N TYR A 408 -10.70 1.76 8.20
CA TYR A 408 -9.97 0.95 7.24
C TYR A 408 -10.00 1.64 5.87
N VAL A 409 -9.12 2.62 5.64
CA VAL A 409 -8.86 3.11 4.29
C VAL A 409 -8.14 1.99 3.57
N GLU A 410 -8.79 1.42 2.56
CA GLU A 410 -8.26 0.37 1.69
C GLU A 410 -6.85 0.73 1.21
N ARG A 411 -5.85 0.08 1.83
CA ARG A 411 -4.41 0.37 1.63
C ARG A 411 -3.85 -0.16 0.31
N ASN A 412 -4.70 -0.66 -0.58
CA ASN A 412 -4.24 -1.11 -1.89
C ASN A 412 -4.10 0.10 -2.83
N HIS A 413 -3.07 0.91 -2.56
CA HIS A 413 -2.70 2.07 -3.37
C HIS A 413 -2.52 1.69 -4.85
N ILE A 414 -2.06 0.48 -5.13
CA ILE A 414 -1.89 -0.06 -6.49
C ILE A 414 -3.26 -0.22 -7.19
N LEU A 415 -4.27 -0.79 -6.52
CA LEU A 415 -5.63 -0.90 -7.08
C LEU A 415 -6.24 0.49 -7.32
N ARG A 416 -6.12 1.41 -6.35
CA ARG A 416 -6.61 2.80 -6.49
C ARG A 416 -5.93 3.54 -7.64
N LEU A 417 -4.61 3.42 -7.78
CA LEU A 417 -3.85 4.01 -8.88
C LEU A 417 -4.28 3.43 -10.23
N HIS A 418 -4.46 2.12 -10.34
CA HIS A 418 -4.96 1.51 -11.58
C HIS A 418 -6.38 1.98 -11.93
N SER A 419 -7.28 2.06 -10.94
CA SER A 419 -8.62 2.59 -11.16
C SER A 419 -8.59 4.07 -11.58
N LEU A 420 -7.74 4.89 -10.96
CA LEU A 420 -7.57 6.30 -11.32
C LEU A 420 -6.99 6.45 -12.73
N MET A 421 -6.04 5.60 -13.10
CA MET A 421 -5.42 5.59 -14.43
C MET A 421 -6.47 5.42 -15.53
N LYS A 422 -7.41 4.50 -15.36
CA LYS A 422 -8.54 4.27 -16.29
C LYS A 422 -9.45 5.50 -16.43
N ILE A 423 -9.60 6.29 -15.37
CA ILE A 423 -10.46 7.49 -15.37
C ILE A 423 -9.77 8.64 -16.11
N ILE A 424 -8.45 8.80 -15.94
CA ILE A 424 -7.73 9.95 -16.50
C ILE A 424 -7.12 9.70 -17.89
N GLU A 425 -6.97 8.44 -18.29
CA GLU A 425 -6.53 8.02 -19.63
C GLU A 425 -7.21 8.78 -20.79
N PRO A 426 -8.56 8.93 -20.82
CA PRO A 426 -9.22 9.70 -21.88
C PRO A 426 -8.88 11.20 -21.86
N LEU A 427 -8.41 11.73 -20.74
CA LEU A 427 -8.10 13.16 -20.57
C LEU A 427 -6.64 13.50 -20.92
N VAL A 428 -5.71 12.59 -20.60
CA VAL A 428 -4.26 12.81 -20.70
C VAL A 428 -3.67 12.22 -21.99
N GLY A 429 -4.39 11.30 -22.64
CA GLY A 429 -3.98 10.65 -23.88
C GLY A 429 -3.16 9.37 -23.66
N GLY A 430 -2.74 8.74 -24.76
CA GLY A 430 -2.18 7.38 -24.77
C GLY A 430 -0.67 7.24 -24.50
N ASP A 431 0.07 8.31 -24.18
CA ASP A 431 1.48 8.18 -23.78
C ASP A 431 1.57 7.55 -22.38
N PRO A 432 2.10 6.32 -22.24
CA PRO A 432 2.14 5.62 -20.95
C PRO A 432 2.94 6.37 -19.88
N ARG A 433 3.94 7.18 -20.27
CA ARG A 433 4.75 7.95 -19.30
C ARG A 433 3.97 9.13 -18.72
N VAL A 434 3.26 9.86 -19.57
CA VAL A 434 2.46 11.03 -19.15
C VAL A 434 1.25 10.56 -18.33
N LEU A 435 0.61 9.47 -18.76
CA LEU A 435 -0.50 8.85 -18.03
C LEU A 435 -0.09 8.40 -16.63
N HIS A 436 1.03 7.68 -16.50
CA HIS A 436 1.54 7.23 -15.20
C HIS A 436 1.91 8.40 -14.29
N ASN A 437 2.68 9.38 -14.78
CA ASN A 437 3.12 10.52 -13.97
C ASN A 437 1.95 11.40 -13.51
N SER A 438 0.97 11.64 -14.39
CA SER A 438 -0.24 12.38 -14.05
C SER A 438 -1.10 11.64 -13.02
N THR A 439 -1.30 10.33 -13.20
CA THR A 439 -2.03 9.49 -12.24
C THR A 439 -1.37 9.53 -10.87
N TYR A 440 -0.05 9.38 -10.82
CA TYR A 440 0.73 9.40 -9.60
C TYR A 440 0.63 10.76 -8.89
N TYR A 441 0.83 11.86 -9.61
CA TYR A 441 0.72 13.21 -9.05
C TYR A 441 -0.69 13.49 -8.52
N LEU A 442 -1.72 13.16 -9.29
CA LEU A 442 -3.11 13.33 -8.87
C LEU A 442 -3.42 12.51 -7.61
N TYR A 443 -2.99 11.26 -7.56
CA TYR A 443 -3.27 10.39 -6.41
C TYR A 443 -2.61 10.87 -5.12
N TRP A 444 -1.33 11.25 -5.19
CA TRP A 444 -0.54 11.57 -3.99
C TRP A 444 -0.57 13.04 -3.57
N TRP A 445 -0.85 13.95 -4.50
CA TRP A 445 -0.83 15.39 -4.24
C TRP A 445 -2.16 16.05 -4.59
N GLY A 446 -2.68 15.80 -5.80
CA GLY A 446 -3.89 16.45 -6.29
C GLY A 446 -5.12 16.17 -5.41
N ILE A 447 -5.46 14.90 -5.22
CA ILE A 447 -6.60 14.45 -4.41
C ILE A 447 -6.44 14.89 -2.95
N PRO A 448 -5.31 14.63 -2.27
CA PRO A 448 -5.14 15.07 -0.88
C PRO A 448 -5.23 16.59 -0.69
N LEU A 449 -4.68 17.38 -1.61
CA LEU A 449 -4.77 18.84 -1.57
C LEU A 449 -6.21 19.31 -1.79
N ALA A 450 -6.93 18.73 -2.75
CA ALA A 450 -8.33 19.05 -2.99
C ALA A 450 -9.21 18.71 -1.78
N GLN A 451 -8.97 17.55 -1.15
CA GLN A 451 -9.67 17.17 0.09
C GLN A 451 -9.39 18.17 1.22
N LEU A 452 -8.13 18.58 1.41
CA LEU A 452 -7.76 19.55 2.43
C LEU A 452 -8.43 20.92 2.20
N LEU A 453 -8.39 21.44 0.98
CA LEU A 453 -9.04 22.71 0.62
C LEU A 453 -10.56 22.64 0.78
N PHE A 454 -11.17 21.52 0.38
CA PHE A 454 -12.61 21.34 0.54
C PHE A 454 -13.00 21.23 2.03
N ALA A 455 -12.17 20.61 2.87
CA ALA A 455 -12.39 20.57 4.32
C ALA A 455 -12.30 21.96 4.95
N MET A 456 -11.31 22.77 4.58
CA MET A 456 -11.19 24.16 5.02
C MET A 456 -12.42 24.98 4.64
N PHE A 457 -12.94 24.80 3.41
CA PHE A 457 -14.16 25.45 2.96
C PHE A 457 -15.39 25.04 3.79
N ILE A 458 -15.54 23.75 4.12
CA ILE A 458 -16.62 23.24 4.97
C ILE A 458 -16.53 23.86 6.37
N ILE A 459 -15.35 23.88 6.98
CA ILE A 459 -15.13 24.47 8.31
C ILE A 459 -15.48 25.96 8.29
N ASP A 460 -14.94 26.74 7.34
CA ASP A 460 -15.23 28.16 7.23
C ASP A 460 -16.73 28.44 7.06
N THR A 461 -17.40 27.64 6.24
CA THR A 461 -18.85 27.75 6.02
C THR A 461 -19.60 27.46 7.31
N TRP A 462 -19.28 26.35 7.96
CA TRP A 462 -19.91 25.94 9.22
C TRP A 462 -19.75 27.00 10.31
N GLN A 463 -18.52 27.45 10.54
CA GLN A 463 -18.21 28.41 11.58
C GLN A 463 -18.76 29.79 11.27
N TYR A 464 -18.66 30.28 10.02
CA TYR A 464 -19.20 31.60 9.64
C TYR A 464 -20.70 31.71 9.96
N PHE A 465 -21.51 30.76 9.48
CA PHE A 465 -22.96 30.85 9.63
C PHE A 465 -23.41 30.68 11.09
N LEU A 466 -22.77 29.78 11.85
CA LEU A 466 -23.07 29.62 13.27
C LEU A 466 -22.61 30.84 14.09
N HIS A 467 -21.41 31.34 13.85
CA HIS A 467 -20.86 32.50 14.53
C HIS A 467 -21.74 33.73 14.29
N ARG A 468 -22.07 34.01 13.03
CA ARG A 468 -23.00 35.08 12.66
C ARG A 468 -24.38 34.85 13.28
N GLY A 469 -24.89 33.63 13.26
CA GLY A 469 -26.17 33.26 13.87
C GLY A 469 -26.21 33.56 15.37
N MET A 470 -25.13 33.27 16.09
CA MET A 470 -25.00 33.58 17.51
C MET A 470 -25.00 35.09 17.78
N HIS A 471 -24.41 35.91 16.92
CA HIS A 471 -24.46 37.38 17.04
C HIS A 471 -25.81 37.99 16.68
N LEU A 472 -26.51 37.41 15.69
CA LEU A 472 -27.80 37.91 15.26
C LEU A 472 -28.93 37.52 16.21
N ASN A 473 -28.80 36.37 16.90
CA ASN A 473 -29.79 35.91 17.86
C ASN A 473 -29.45 36.38 19.29
N PRO A 474 -30.25 37.27 19.91
CA PRO A 474 -29.94 37.82 21.25
C PRO A 474 -29.85 36.76 22.35
N TYR A 475 -30.59 35.65 22.23
CA TYR A 475 -30.55 34.56 23.20
C TYR A 475 -29.21 33.81 23.11
N LEU A 476 -28.83 33.39 21.90
CA LEU A 476 -27.55 32.68 21.67
C LEU A 476 -26.35 33.56 22.01
N TYR A 477 -26.39 34.85 21.67
CA TYR A 477 -25.36 35.80 22.07
C TYR A 477 -25.23 35.85 23.60
N ARG A 478 -26.32 36.15 24.32
CA ARG A 478 -26.25 36.36 25.77
C ARG A 478 -25.85 35.09 26.52
N THR A 479 -26.30 33.93 26.08
CA THR A 479 -26.09 32.65 26.78
C THR A 479 -24.78 31.95 26.45
N LEU A 480 -24.36 31.98 25.18
CA LEU A 480 -23.19 31.23 24.69
C LEU A 480 -22.05 32.20 24.34
N HIS A 481 -22.23 32.96 23.25
CA HIS A 481 -21.14 33.68 22.61
C HIS A 481 -20.64 34.91 23.41
N SER A 482 -21.44 35.42 24.35
CA SER A 482 -21.02 36.48 25.27
C SER A 482 -19.85 36.05 26.15
N VAL A 483 -19.67 34.74 26.40
CA VAL A 483 -18.53 34.20 27.15
C VAL A 483 -17.23 34.52 26.43
N HIS A 484 -17.18 34.28 25.12
CA HIS A 484 -16.04 34.58 24.27
C HIS A 484 -15.70 36.08 24.28
N HIS A 485 -16.72 36.93 24.11
CA HIS A 485 -16.58 38.40 24.14
C HIS A 485 -16.28 39.00 25.53
N ARG A 486 -16.14 38.19 26.59
CA ARG A 486 -15.58 38.70 27.87
C ARG A 486 -14.09 39.03 27.74
N LEU A 487 -13.42 38.46 26.73
CA LEU A 487 -12.05 38.80 26.33
C LEU A 487 -12.07 39.89 25.26
N TYR A 488 -12.38 41.12 25.67
CA TYR A 488 -12.44 42.29 24.80
C TYR A 488 -11.13 42.53 24.01
N VAL A 489 -9.99 42.26 24.64
CA VAL A 489 -8.69 42.26 23.96
C VAL A 489 -8.21 40.81 23.88
N PRO A 490 -8.27 40.20 22.69
CA PRO A 490 -7.84 38.82 22.48
C PRO A 490 -6.35 38.62 22.80
N TYR A 491 -6.02 37.43 23.27
CA TYR A 491 -4.65 36.95 23.46
C TYR A 491 -4.58 35.44 23.20
N ALA A 492 -3.38 34.93 22.88
CA ALA A 492 -3.19 33.62 22.26
C ALA A 492 -3.79 32.41 23.02
N TYR A 493 -3.58 32.29 24.34
CA TYR A 493 -4.18 31.19 25.15
C TYR A 493 -5.65 31.45 25.54
N GLY A 494 -6.23 32.56 25.08
CA GLY A 494 -7.66 32.86 25.16
C GLY A 494 -8.45 32.36 23.95
N ALA A 495 -7.78 31.82 22.93
CA ALA A 495 -8.41 31.49 21.64
C ALA A 495 -9.52 30.43 21.71
N LEU A 496 -9.50 29.55 22.72
CA LEU A 496 -10.55 28.54 22.98
C LEU A 496 -11.40 28.90 24.20
N TYR A 497 -11.37 30.16 24.64
CA TYR A 497 -12.23 30.63 25.71
C TYR A 497 -13.64 30.90 25.18
N ASN A 498 -14.46 29.85 25.12
CA ASN A 498 -15.84 29.91 24.70
C ASN A 498 -16.73 29.05 25.62
N HIS A 499 -18.04 29.15 25.47
CA HIS A 499 -18.96 28.29 26.21
C HIS A 499 -18.78 26.81 25.77
N PRO A 500 -18.86 25.80 26.65
CA PRO A 500 -18.68 24.38 26.30
C PRO A 500 -19.49 23.92 25.07
N VAL A 501 -20.77 24.29 25.03
CA VAL A 501 -21.67 23.99 23.89
C VAL A 501 -21.21 24.67 22.60
N GLU A 502 -20.69 25.90 22.69
CA GLU A 502 -20.17 26.61 21.53
C GLU A 502 -18.90 25.92 21.00
N GLY A 503 -17.94 25.59 21.87
CA GLY A 503 -16.73 24.88 21.43
C GLY A 503 -17.01 23.46 20.90
N PHE A 504 -18.05 22.79 21.40
CA PHE A 504 -18.49 21.53 20.81
C PHE A 504 -19.09 21.73 19.41
N VAL A 505 -20.09 22.60 19.27
CA VAL A 505 -20.86 22.73 18.01
C VAL A 505 -20.06 23.46 16.94
N LEU A 506 -19.34 24.53 17.29
CA LEU A 506 -18.62 25.37 16.35
C LEU A 506 -17.26 24.77 15.98
N ASP A 507 -16.50 24.27 16.96
CA ASP A 507 -15.14 23.77 16.72
C ASP A 507 -15.16 22.27 16.40
N SER A 508 -15.62 21.44 17.35
CA SER A 508 -15.44 19.98 17.28
C SER A 508 -16.31 19.33 16.20
N LEU A 509 -17.60 19.67 16.18
CA LEU A 509 -18.56 19.10 15.24
C LEU A 509 -18.30 19.57 13.80
N GLY A 510 -17.94 20.84 13.61
CA GLY A 510 -17.56 21.38 12.31
C GLY A 510 -16.36 20.67 11.71
N ALA A 511 -15.32 20.45 12.53
CA ALA A 511 -14.12 19.70 12.13
C ALA A 511 -14.43 18.23 11.80
N ALA A 512 -15.26 17.56 12.61
CA ALA A 512 -15.68 16.17 12.37
C ALA A 512 -16.50 16.01 11.08
N ILE A 513 -17.42 16.94 10.80
CA ILE A 513 -18.20 16.94 9.55
C ILE A 513 -17.28 17.15 8.33
N ALA A 514 -16.33 18.08 8.42
CA ALA A 514 -15.37 18.32 7.34
C ALA A 514 -14.48 17.09 7.07
N GLU A 515 -13.98 16.45 8.12
CA GLU A 515 -13.19 15.23 8.01
C GLU A 515 -13.99 14.09 7.37
N TYR A 516 -15.24 13.89 7.80
CA TYR A 516 -16.12 12.86 7.24
C TYR A 516 -16.48 13.09 5.78
N LEU A 517 -16.96 14.30 5.43
CA LEU A 517 -17.45 14.61 4.09
C LEU A 517 -16.36 14.59 3.02
N THR A 518 -15.11 14.88 3.40
CA THR A 518 -13.98 14.87 2.47
C THR A 518 -13.37 13.49 2.29
N GLY A 519 -13.72 12.50 3.13
CA GLY A 519 -13.17 11.14 3.08
C GLY A 519 -11.65 11.13 3.24
N MET A 520 -11.11 12.04 4.05
CA MET A 520 -9.67 12.17 4.25
C MET A 520 -9.14 11.08 5.19
N THR A 521 -7.85 10.78 5.07
CA THR A 521 -7.15 9.86 5.96
C THR A 521 -6.93 10.48 7.34
N THR A 522 -6.71 9.65 8.37
CA THR A 522 -6.38 10.09 9.74
C THR A 522 -5.19 11.05 9.80
N ARG A 523 -4.22 10.92 8.89
CA ARG A 523 -3.06 11.82 8.80
C ARG A 523 -3.39 13.14 8.13
N GLN A 524 -4.27 13.16 7.15
CA GLN A 524 -4.78 14.42 6.60
C GLN A 524 -5.61 15.17 7.65
N ALA A 525 -6.41 14.45 8.44
CA ALA A 525 -7.13 15.01 9.58
C ALA A 525 -6.16 15.60 10.62
N LEU A 526 -5.06 14.92 10.93
CA LEU A 526 -3.99 15.45 11.79
C LEU A 526 -3.49 16.82 11.27
N VAL A 527 -3.13 16.88 10.00
CA VAL A 527 -2.64 18.13 9.38
C VAL A 527 -3.71 19.22 9.46
N LEU A 528 -4.96 18.91 9.10
CA LEU A 528 -6.07 19.85 9.14
C LEU A 528 -6.31 20.40 10.55
N PHE A 529 -6.46 19.53 11.56
CA PHE A 529 -6.77 19.95 12.92
C PHE A 529 -5.62 20.73 13.55
N THR A 530 -4.38 20.32 13.28
CA THR A 530 -3.18 21.02 13.76
C THR A 530 -3.08 22.42 13.13
N LEU A 531 -3.24 22.52 11.80
CA LEU A 531 -3.19 23.79 11.08
C LEU A 531 -4.34 24.72 11.49
N SER A 532 -5.56 24.18 11.64
CA SER A 532 -6.71 24.93 12.15
C SER A 532 -6.43 25.49 13.54
N THR A 533 -5.82 24.69 14.42
CA THR A 533 -5.51 25.13 15.79
C THR A 533 -4.46 26.21 15.81
N PHE A 534 -3.38 26.05 15.03
CA PHE A 534 -2.38 27.11 14.87
C PHE A 534 -3.02 28.40 14.38
N LYS A 535 -3.89 28.30 13.37
CA LYS A 535 -4.59 29.45 12.81
C LYS A 535 -5.50 30.15 13.84
N THR A 536 -6.30 29.39 14.58
CA THR A 536 -7.16 29.93 15.64
C THR A 536 -6.35 30.63 16.74
N VAL A 537 -5.23 30.05 17.19
CA VAL A 537 -4.37 30.70 18.19
C VAL A 537 -3.73 31.97 17.64
N ASP A 538 -3.29 31.94 16.38
CA ASP A 538 -2.67 33.08 15.72
C ASP A 538 -3.65 34.24 15.51
N ASP A 539 -4.90 33.96 15.14
CA ASP A 539 -5.96 34.97 15.01
C ASP A 539 -6.29 35.68 16.34
N HIS A 540 -5.89 35.11 17.46
CA HIS A 540 -6.05 35.70 18.78
C HIS A 540 -4.73 36.21 19.37
N CYS A 541 -3.61 36.15 18.65
CA CYS A 541 -2.30 36.35 19.26
C CYS A 541 -2.04 37.80 19.71
N GLY A 542 -2.77 38.78 19.18
CA GLY A 542 -2.60 40.19 19.50
C GLY A 542 -1.39 40.85 18.82
N TYR A 543 -0.74 40.14 17.88
CA TYR A 543 0.41 40.61 17.11
C TYR A 543 0.14 40.60 15.61
N ARG A 544 0.75 41.55 14.90
CA ARG A 544 0.78 41.62 13.45
C ARG A 544 2.22 41.68 12.97
N PHE A 545 2.83 40.50 12.80
CA PHE A 545 4.20 40.40 12.29
C PHE A 545 4.24 40.44 10.75
N PRO A 546 5.31 41.00 10.14
CA PRO A 546 5.39 41.18 8.69
C PRO A 546 5.60 39.87 7.91
N TRP A 547 6.12 38.82 8.54
CA TRP A 547 6.45 37.54 7.92
C TRP A 547 5.78 36.37 8.63
N ASP A 548 4.61 36.61 9.22
CA ASP A 548 3.83 35.55 9.84
C ASP A 548 3.20 34.66 8.75
N PRO A 549 3.62 33.38 8.62
CA PRO A 549 3.13 32.52 7.55
C PRO A 549 1.62 32.24 7.68
N LEU A 550 1.06 32.25 8.90
CA LEU A 550 -0.37 31.97 9.14
C LEU A 550 -1.23 33.18 8.72
N GLN A 551 -0.78 34.39 9.02
CA GLN A 551 -1.46 35.62 8.59
C GLN A 551 -1.28 35.90 7.09
N MET A 552 -0.19 35.42 6.47
CA MET A 552 0.01 35.52 5.02
C MET A 552 -0.82 34.52 4.22
N MET A 553 -1.23 33.40 4.84
CA MET A 553 -1.99 32.34 4.17
C MET A 553 -3.40 32.80 3.77
N SER A 554 -4.00 33.73 4.51
CA SER A 554 -5.40 34.11 4.31
C SER A 554 -5.71 35.52 4.81
N GLY A 555 -6.80 36.12 4.30
CA GLY A 555 -7.27 37.43 4.76
C GLY A 555 -7.82 37.46 6.20
N ASN A 556 -7.99 36.29 6.83
CA ASN A 556 -8.33 36.19 8.25
C ASN A 556 -7.02 36.22 9.05
N ASN A 557 -6.89 37.16 9.98
CA ASN A 557 -5.69 37.37 10.78
C ASN A 557 -6.04 38.07 12.10
N ALA A 558 -5.03 38.28 12.95
CA ALA A 558 -5.22 38.88 14.28
C ALA A 558 -5.89 40.26 14.27
N ASP A 559 -5.59 41.14 13.31
CA ASP A 559 -6.23 42.46 13.22
C ASP A 559 -7.70 42.34 12.77
N TYR A 560 -7.98 41.44 11.83
CA TYR A 560 -9.34 41.14 11.39
C TYR A 560 -10.22 40.64 12.55
N HIS A 561 -9.70 39.74 13.37
CA HIS A 561 -10.42 39.20 14.52
C HIS A 561 -10.47 40.19 15.69
N ASP A 562 -9.43 40.99 15.93
CA ASP A 562 -9.49 42.07 16.92
C ASP A 562 -10.66 43.02 16.65
N ILE A 563 -10.84 43.46 15.40
CA ILE A 563 -11.94 44.35 14.99
C ILE A 563 -13.29 43.76 15.43
N HIS A 564 -13.48 42.44 15.33
CA HIS A 564 -14.69 41.75 15.74
C HIS A 564 -14.98 41.87 17.25
N HIS A 565 -13.95 41.78 18.10
CA HIS A 565 -14.10 41.92 19.56
C HIS A 565 -14.38 43.35 20.00
N GLN A 566 -14.10 44.35 19.16
CA GLN A 566 -14.40 45.75 19.47
C GLN A 566 -15.91 46.03 19.41
N VAL A 567 -16.41 46.91 20.29
CA VAL A 567 -17.85 47.26 20.38
C VAL A 567 -18.45 47.68 19.02
N ILE A 568 -17.68 48.38 18.20
CA ILE A 568 -18.14 48.89 16.89
C ILE A 568 -18.11 47.78 15.82
N GLY A 569 -17.20 46.81 15.94
CA GLY A 569 -17.03 45.71 14.98
C GLY A 569 -17.77 44.43 15.37
N ILE A 570 -18.46 44.39 16.51
CA ILE A 570 -19.15 43.21 17.05
C ILE A 570 -20.16 42.54 16.09
N LYS A 571 -20.65 43.27 15.09
CA LYS A 571 -21.54 42.74 14.03
C LYS A 571 -20.85 42.61 12.67
N SER A 572 -19.54 42.41 12.66
CA SER A 572 -18.72 42.30 11.46
C SER A 572 -17.59 41.29 11.67
N ASN A 573 -16.97 40.83 10.59
CA ASN A 573 -15.83 39.92 10.60
C ASN A 573 -16.12 38.57 11.31
N PHE A 574 -17.09 37.81 10.80
CA PHE A 574 -17.51 36.55 11.42
C PHE A 574 -16.73 35.32 10.97
N ALA A 575 -16.02 35.38 9.84
CA ALA A 575 -15.34 34.23 9.28
C ALA A 575 -14.19 33.75 10.17
N GLN A 576 -14.08 32.43 10.29
CA GLN A 576 -13.02 31.72 11.00
C GLN A 576 -13.00 30.26 10.53
N PRO A 577 -11.84 29.57 10.56
CA PRO A 577 -10.52 30.12 10.90
C PRO A 577 -9.70 30.53 9.66
N PHE A 578 -10.06 30.13 8.44
CA PHE A 578 -9.18 30.30 7.27
C PHE A 578 -9.54 31.53 6.43
N PHE A 579 -10.63 31.53 5.66
CA PHE A 579 -10.85 32.53 4.61
C PHE A 579 -12.02 33.48 4.93
N ILE A 580 -11.87 34.77 4.59
CA ILE A 580 -12.88 35.82 4.83
C ILE A 580 -13.97 35.94 3.75
N HIS A 581 -14.04 34.97 2.83
CA HIS A 581 -14.87 35.04 1.64
C HIS A 581 -16.36 35.23 1.96
N TRP A 582 -16.88 34.59 3.00
CA TRP A 582 -18.27 34.77 3.42
C TRP A 582 -18.58 36.20 3.90
N ASP A 583 -17.67 36.83 4.64
CA ASP A 583 -17.84 38.23 5.05
C ASP A 583 -17.81 39.19 3.87
N VAL A 584 -16.97 38.92 2.86
CA VAL A 584 -16.92 39.70 1.62
C VAL A 584 -18.20 39.52 0.82
N LEU A 585 -18.63 38.28 0.59
CA LEU A 585 -19.82 37.95 -0.19
C LEU A 585 -21.11 38.49 0.44
N LEU A 586 -21.20 38.47 1.77
CA LEU A 586 -22.40 38.87 2.51
C LEU A 586 -22.32 40.28 3.09
N GLY A 587 -21.29 41.06 2.73
CA GLY A 587 -21.14 42.46 3.14
C GLY A 587 -20.99 42.67 4.65
N THR A 588 -20.37 41.71 5.33
CA THR A 588 -20.17 41.72 6.80
C THR A 588 -18.72 41.98 7.20
N ARG A 589 -17.83 42.23 6.24
CA ARG A 589 -16.43 42.62 6.48
C ARG A 589 -16.31 44.07 6.94
N MET A 590 -15.43 44.32 7.92
CA MET A 590 -14.98 45.64 8.34
C MET A 590 -13.45 45.71 8.39
N THR A 591 -12.88 46.77 7.82
CA THR A 591 -11.44 47.05 7.89
C THR A 591 -11.06 47.94 9.08
N ARG A 592 -9.77 47.96 9.43
CA ARG A 592 -9.23 48.82 10.50
C ARG A 592 -9.51 50.29 10.25
N GLU A 593 -9.36 50.74 9.00
CA GLU A 593 -9.61 52.12 8.58
C GLU A 593 -11.09 52.50 8.76
N GLU A 594 -12.00 51.61 8.36
CA GLU A 594 -13.44 51.80 8.56
C GLU A 594 -13.80 51.87 10.05
N LEU A 595 -13.23 50.98 10.86
CA LEU A 595 -13.43 50.98 12.31
C LEU A 595 -12.98 52.30 12.94
N GLU A 596 -11.79 52.79 12.61
CA GLU A 596 -11.27 54.07 13.11
C GLU A 596 -12.10 55.26 12.62
N SER A 597 -12.59 55.22 11.38
CA SER A 597 -13.51 56.25 10.87
C SER A 597 -14.83 56.29 11.67
N ARG A 598 -15.38 55.13 12.04
CA ARG A 598 -16.60 55.02 12.85
C ARG A 598 -16.36 55.47 14.29
N LYS A 599 -15.21 55.15 14.88
CA LYS A 599 -14.79 55.65 16.20
C LYS A 599 -14.72 57.17 16.23
N ARG A 600 -14.08 57.78 15.22
CA ARG A 600 -13.96 59.24 15.10
C ARG A 600 -15.30 59.94 14.92
N LYS A 601 -16.27 59.30 14.24
CA LYS A 601 -17.63 59.84 14.12
C LYS A 601 -18.36 59.78 15.46
N ARG A 602 -18.33 58.64 16.14
CA ARG A 602 -19.02 58.48 17.44
C ARG A 602 -18.48 59.40 18.52
N GLY A 603 -17.15 59.56 18.60
CA GLY A 603 -16.52 60.49 19.55
C GLY A 603 -16.67 61.99 19.21
N LYS A 604 -17.33 62.33 18.09
CA LYS A 604 -17.78 63.71 17.77
C LYS A 604 -19.26 63.93 18.07
N GLU A 605 -20.01 62.85 18.29
CA GLU A 605 -21.45 62.86 18.59
C GLU A 605 -21.73 62.69 20.10
N GLU A 606 -20.79 62.09 20.84
CA GLU A 606 -20.65 62.13 22.31
C GLU A 606 -19.95 63.43 22.75
#